data_AF-A0A839QBU1-F1
#
_entry.id   AF-A0A839QBU1-F1
#
_cell.length_a   1.000
_cell.length_b   1.000
_cell.length_c   1.000
_cell.angle_alpha   90.00
_cell.angle_beta   90.00
_cell.angle_gamma   90.00
#
_symmetry.space_group_name_H-M   'P 1'
#
loop_
_entity.id
_entity.type
_entity.pdbx_description
1 polymer ?
#
loop_
_entity_poly.entity_id
_entity_poly.type
_entity_poly.pdbx_seq_one_letter_code
_entity_poly.pdbx_strand_id
1 'polypeptide(L)'
;MAKATLRKLLAALAIVGMLASGIGIASFMIFGSRDQQQQASAPRYTPPTPPPPSLPTAKEFMISVIVSGQNCDPAGACVYTYTIDPKYVGLHPFPESPFTVEYEVTGGHAPQPGQFTVTGQQAQILKDVIVEGPPGAQLSANVLRVVEQPPGPPAPPPPGPGPAGEPAPAP
;
A
#
# COMPACT_ATOMS: atom_id res chain seq x y z
N MET A 1 54.52 -3.93 -82.43
CA MET A 1 54.59 -4.00 -80.96
C MET A 1 53.41 -3.30 -80.24
N ALA A 2 52.17 -3.40 -80.73
CA ALA A 2 51.02 -2.70 -80.11
C ALA A 2 50.16 -3.59 -79.17
N LYS A 3 50.18 -4.92 -79.36
CA LYS A 3 49.34 -5.87 -78.62
C LYS A 3 49.76 -6.09 -77.16
N ALA A 4 51.05 -5.95 -76.83
CA ALA A 4 51.55 -6.19 -75.48
C ALA A 4 51.20 -5.06 -74.50
N THR A 5 51.22 -3.81 -74.99
CA THR A 5 50.92 -2.61 -74.20
C THR A 5 49.42 -2.52 -73.88
N LEU A 6 48.55 -2.89 -74.83
CA LEU A 6 47.10 -2.90 -74.64
C LEU A 6 46.65 -3.96 -73.62
N ARG A 7 47.28 -5.14 -73.61
CA ARG A 7 46.99 -6.19 -72.61
C ARG A 7 47.42 -5.79 -71.20
N LYS A 8 48.55 -5.10 -71.06
CA LYS A 8 49.01 -4.57 -69.75
C LYS A 8 48.08 -3.50 -69.20
N LEU A 9 47.54 -2.64 -70.07
CA LEU A 9 46.61 -1.58 -69.68
C LEU A 9 45.24 -2.13 -69.24
N LEU A 10 44.72 -3.15 -69.94
CA LEU A 10 43.49 -3.83 -69.56
C LEU A 10 43.63 -4.64 -68.24
N ALA A 11 44.78 -5.31 -68.04
CA ALA A 11 45.04 -6.04 -66.81
C ALA A 11 45.12 -5.10 -65.59
N ALA A 12 45.76 -3.93 -65.74
CA ALA A 12 45.80 -2.93 -64.67
C ALA A 12 44.40 -2.39 -64.32
N LEU A 13 43.56 -2.14 -65.32
CA LEU A 13 42.18 -1.66 -65.12
C LEU A 13 41.29 -2.72 -64.45
N ALA A 14 41.47 -4.00 -64.78
CA ALA A 14 40.74 -5.10 -64.15
C ALA A 14 41.08 -5.27 -62.66
N ILE A 15 42.36 -5.10 -62.29
CA ILE A 15 42.81 -5.19 -60.89
C ILE A 15 42.24 -4.03 -60.07
N VAL A 16 42.24 -2.81 -60.60
CA VAL A 16 41.67 -1.64 -59.93
C VAL A 16 40.13 -1.77 -59.80
N GLY A 17 39.45 -2.32 -60.81
CA GLY A 17 38.01 -2.57 -60.77
C GLY A 17 37.57 -3.61 -59.71
N MET A 18 38.39 -4.63 -59.46
CA MET A 18 38.12 -5.60 -58.38
C MET A 18 38.39 -5.04 -56.98
N LEU A 19 39.35 -4.14 -56.82
CA LEU A 19 39.65 -3.51 -55.52
C LEU A 19 38.60 -2.47 -55.11
N ALA A 20 37.99 -1.75 -56.06
CA ALA A 20 36.98 -0.73 -55.77
C ALA A 20 35.58 -1.30 -55.44
N SER A 21 35.27 -2.54 -55.84
CA SER A 21 33.92 -3.13 -55.68
C SER A 21 33.69 -3.84 -54.34
N GLY A 22 34.74 -4.19 -53.58
CA GLY A 22 34.60 -4.95 -52.34
C GLY A 22 34.30 -4.15 -51.07
N ILE A 23 34.61 -2.85 -51.02
CA ILE A 23 34.64 -2.07 -49.77
C ILE A 23 33.34 -1.28 -49.51
N GLY A 24 32.56 -0.98 -50.55
CA GLY A 24 31.38 -0.11 -50.44
C GLY A 24 30.14 -0.76 -49.80
N ILE A 25 29.97 -2.08 -49.95
CA ILE A 25 28.74 -2.76 -49.51
C ILE A 25 28.75 -2.98 -47.99
N ALA A 26 29.92 -3.29 -47.41
CA ALA A 26 30.07 -3.50 -45.97
C ALA A 26 29.90 -2.20 -45.17
N SER A 27 30.39 -1.08 -45.70
CA SER A 27 30.23 0.23 -45.06
C SER A 27 28.76 0.68 -45.05
N PHE A 28 27.99 0.43 -46.12
CA PHE A 28 26.55 0.76 -46.14
C PHE A 28 25.73 -0.06 -45.12
N MET A 29 26.09 -1.33 -44.90
CA MET A 29 25.42 -2.16 -43.87
C MET A 29 25.78 -1.71 -42.45
N ILE A 30 27.02 -1.28 -42.19
CA ILE A 30 27.43 -0.85 -40.83
C ILE A 30 26.86 0.53 -40.46
N PHE A 31 26.75 1.46 -41.42
CA PHE A 31 26.19 2.79 -41.14
C PHE A 31 24.66 2.82 -41.23
N GLY A 32 24.04 2.08 -42.16
CA GLY A 32 22.57 2.00 -42.25
C GLY A 32 21.89 1.35 -41.05
N SER A 33 22.57 0.43 -40.36
CA SER A 33 22.06 -0.19 -39.13
C SER A 33 22.09 0.73 -37.90
N ARG A 34 22.93 1.77 -37.90
CA ARG A 34 23.06 2.70 -36.75
C ARG A 34 21.89 3.67 -36.67
N ASP A 35 21.44 4.19 -37.80
CA ASP A 35 20.22 5.01 -37.87
C ASP A 35 18.97 4.23 -37.45
N GLN A 36 18.89 2.92 -37.77
CA GLN A 36 17.75 2.09 -37.39
C GLN A 36 17.75 1.65 -35.92
N GLN A 37 18.93 1.55 -35.27
CA GLN A 37 19.05 1.21 -33.85
C GLN A 37 18.75 2.39 -32.91
N GLN A 38 18.79 3.63 -33.37
CA GLN A 38 18.51 4.81 -32.54
C GLN A 38 17.02 5.08 -32.28
N GLN A 39 16.10 4.30 -32.86
CA GLN A 39 14.65 4.58 -32.76
C GLN A 39 13.80 3.53 -32.04
N ALA A 40 14.38 2.45 -31.53
CA ALA A 40 13.67 1.53 -30.65
C ALA A 40 13.85 1.94 -29.18
N SER A 41 13.17 3.02 -28.77
CA SER A 41 13.00 3.31 -27.35
C SER A 41 12.16 2.20 -26.73
N ALA A 42 12.70 1.46 -25.76
CA ALA A 42 11.92 0.48 -25.00
C ALA A 42 10.67 1.17 -24.40
N PRO A 43 9.50 0.51 -24.36
CA PRO A 43 8.32 1.07 -23.74
C PRO A 43 8.64 1.48 -22.30
N ARG A 44 8.52 2.78 -21.99
CA ARG A 44 8.65 3.24 -20.61
C ARG A 44 7.40 2.77 -19.85
N TYR A 45 7.61 1.93 -18.84
CA TYR A 45 6.55 1.61 -17.88
C TYR A 45 6.24 2.88 -17.09
N THR A 46 5.07 3.47 -17.34
CA THR A 46 4.48 4.48 -16.46
C THR A 46 3.58 3.75 -15.46
N PRO A 47 3.91 3.74 -14.16
CA PRO A 47 3.02 3.20 -13.15
C PRO A 47 1.65 3.90 -13.23
N PRO A 48 0.55 3.17 -13.03
CA PRO A 48 -0.75 3.80 -12.90
C PRO A 48 -0.76 4.77 -11.71
N THR A 49 -1.38 5.94 -11.89
CA THR A 49 -1.58 6.92 -10.81
C THR A 49 -2.41 6.28 -9.69
N PRO A 50 -1.99 6.40 -8.41
CA PRO A 50 -2.78 5.92 -7.29
C PRO A 50 -4.19 6.54 -7.29
N PRO A 51 -5.22 5.79 -6.89
CA PRO A 51 -6.56 6.33 -6.79
C PRO A 51 -6.60 7.41 -5.69
N PRO A 52 -7.50 8.41 -5.83
CA PRO A 52 -7.60 9.51 -4.86
C PRO A 52 -8.01 9.01 -3.47
N PRO A 53 -7.60 9.70 -2.39
CA PRO A 53 -8.07 9.39 -1.04
C PRO A 53 -9.58 9.53 -0.97
N SER A 54 -10.23 8.58 -0.31
CA SER A 54 -11.68 8.53 -0.16
C SER A 54 -12.03 7.97 1.20
N LEU A 55 -13.18 8.35 1.75
CA LEU A 55 -13.68 7.77 3.00
C LEU A 55 -13.85 6.25 2.79
N PRO A 56 -13.20 5.41 3.62
CA PRO A 56 -13.38 3.97 3.55
C PRO A 56 -14.84 3.55 3.74
N THR A 57 -15.24 2.48 3.09
CA THR A 57 -16.55 1.86 3.27
C THR A 57 -16.50 0.72 4.28
N ALA A 58 -17.65 0.35 4.86
CA ALA A 58 -17.72 -0.75 5.83
C ALA A 58 -17.15 -2.08 5.29
N LYS A 59 -17.32 -2.34 3.98
CA LYS A 59 -16.85 -3.57 3.31
C LYS A 59 -15.33 -3.65 3.16
N GLU A 60 -14.63 -2.53 3.34
CA GLU A 60 -13.17 -2.48 3.24
C GLU A 60 -12.48 -2.71 4.59
N PHE A 61 -13.25 -3.03 5.64
CA PHE A 61 -12.73 -3.41 6.95
C PHE A 61 -13.10 -4.86 7.28
N MET A 62 -12.10 -5.62 7.69
CA MET A 62 -12.26 -6.93 8.31
C MET A 62 -11.88 -6.81 9.77
N ILE A 63 -12.81 -7.06 10.69
CA ILE A 63 -12.52 -7.04 12.12
C ILE A 63 -12.45 -8.47 12.64
N SER A 64 -11.26 -8.89 13.09
CA SER A 64 -11.10 -10.15 13.79
C SER A 64 -11.36 -9.95 15.29
N VAL A 65 -12.05 -10.88 15.93
CA VAL A 65 -12.25 -10.87 17.38
C VAL A 65 -11.32 -11.90 18.00
N ILE A 66 -10.37 -11.45 18.81
CA ILE A 66 -9.40 -12.30 19.49
C ILE A 66 -9.84 -12.43 20.95
N VAL A 67 -10.33 -13.61 21.33
CA VAL A 67 -10.69 -13.91 22.72
C VAL A 67 -9.40 -14.17 23.52
N SER A 68 -9.09 -13.27 24.45
CA SER A 68 -7.92 -13.37 25.33
C SER A 68 -8.23 -14.10 26.64
N GLY A 69 -9.50 -14.16 27.05
CA GLY A 69 -9.93 -14.82 28.27
C GLY A 69 -11.35 -15.37 28.17
N GLN A 70 -11.60 -16.47 28.87
CA GLN A 70 -12.93 -17.06 29.00
C GLN A 70 -13.08 -17.63 30.42
N ASN A 71 -14.17 -17.27 31.09
CA ASN A 71 -14.55 -17.81 32.39
C ASN A 71 -16.02 -18.22 32.36
N CYS A 72 -16.30 -19.51 32.55
CA CYS A 72 -17.66 -20.06 32.47
C CYS A 72 -18.14 -20.49 33.84
N ASP A 73 -19.33 -20.03 34.23
CA ASP A 73 -20.05 -20.60 35.36
C ASP A 73 -20.66 -21.95 34.93
N PRO A 74 -20.39 -23.07 35.63
CA PRO A 74 -20.95 -24.37 35.30
C PRO A 74 -22.50 -24.44 35.35
N ALA A 75 -23.16 -23.47 35.98
CA ALA A 75 -24.61 -23.35 36.03
C ALA A 75 -25.16 -22.12 35.29
N GLY A 76 -24.32 -21.35 34.60
CA GLY A 76 -24.67 -20.02 34.10
C GLY A 76 -24.02 -19.62 32.77
N ALA A 77 -23.85 -18.31 32.59
CA ALA A 77 -23.23 -17.72 31.41
C ALA A 77 -21.70 -17.80 31.45
N CYS A 78 -21.08 -17.64 30.29
CA CYS A 78 -19.64 -17.46 30.16
C CYS A 78 -19.31 -15.98 29.96
N VAL A 79 -18.29 -15.52 30.67
CA VAL A 79 -17.68 -14.20 30.50
C VAL A 79 -16.47 -14.34 29.59
N TYR A 80 -16.47 -13.63 28.48
CA TYR A 80 -15.39 -13.59 27.50
C TYR A 80 -14.70 -12.23 27.55
N THR A 81 -13.37 -12.24 27.62
CA THR A 81 -12.54 -11.05 27.40
C THR A 81 -11.99 -11.13 25.99
N TYR A 82 -12.20 -10.08 25.20
CA TYR A 82 -11.72 -10.05 23.82
C TYR A 82 -11.09 -8.71 23.45
N THR A 83 -10.27 -8.75 22.41
CA THR A 83 -9.72 -7.58 21.74
C THR A 83 -10.04 -7.68 20.26
N ILE A 84 -10.43 -6.56 19.64
CA ILE A 84 -10.64 -6.50 18.20
C ILE A 84 -9.31 -6.21 17.48
N ASP A 85 -9.13 -6.83 16.31
CA ASP A 85 -8.01 -6.61 15.40
C ASP A 85 -8.56 -6.20 14.02
N PRO A 86 -8.79 -4.89 13.81
CA PRO A 86 -9.30 -4.37 12.55
C PRO A 86 -8.20 -4.32 11.49
N LYS A 87 -8.51 -4.86 10.31
CA LYS A 87 -7.67 -4.85 9.12
C LYS A 87 -8.36 -4.11 7.99
N TYR A 88 -7.70 -3.11 7.44
CA TYR A 88 -8.13 -2.46 6.21
C TYR A 88 -7.69 -3.29 4.99
N VAL A 89 -8.63 -3.56 4.10
CA VAL A 89 -8.43 -4.35 2.87
C VAL A 89 -8.83 -3.59 1.60
N GLY A 90 -9.20 -2.31 1.75
CA GLY A 90 -9.51 -1.46 0.59
C GLY A 90 -8.26 -1.08 -0.21
N LEU A 91 -8.51 -0.57 -1.42
CA LEU A 91 -7.47 -0.21 -2.39
C LEU A 91 -7.18 1.29 -2.42
N HIS A 92 -7.81 2.07 -1.53
CA HIS A 92 -7.71 3.51 -1.49
C HIS A 92 -6.88 3.96 -0.29
N PRO A 93 -6.07 5.02 -0.43
CA PRO A 93 -5.45 5.62 0.73
C PRO A 93 -6.51 6.26 1.64
N PHE A 94 -6.24 6.27 2.94
CA PHE A 94 -7.09 6.93 3.92
C PHE A 94 -7.13 8.45 3.70
N PRO A 95 -8.26 9.11 4.03
CA PRO A 95 -8.33 10.56 4.03
C PRO A 95 -7.43 11.13 5.12
N GLU A 96 -7.08 12.41 4.98
CA GLU A 96 -6.35 13.14 6.02
C GLU A 96 -7.25 13.43 7.24
N SER A 97 -8.57 13.54 7.03
CA SER A 97 -9.52 13.73 8.11
C SER A 97 -9.70 12.44 8.91
N PRO A 98 -9.78 12.54 10.25
CA PRO A 98 -10.09 11.38 11.09
C PRO A 98 -11.49 10.86 10.78
N PHE A 99 -11.66 9.56 10.88
CA PHE A 99 -12.96 8.90 10.70
C PHE A 99 -13.18 7.85 11.78
N THR A 100 -14.44 7.57 12.06
CA THR A 100 -14.86 6.58 13.06
C THR A 100 -15.53 5.41 12.36
N VAL A 101 -15.08 4.21 12.72
CA VAL A 101 -15.66 2.95 12.26
C VAL A 101 -16.56 2.44 13.37
N GLU A 102 -17.84 2.31 13.08
CA GLU A 102 -18.82 1.72 13.97
C GLU A 102 -19.03 0.25 13.60
N TYR A 103 -18.96 -0.61 14.61
CA TYR A 103 -19.09 -2.05 14.47
C TYR A 103 -19.95 -2.62 15.59
N GLU A 104 -20.35 -3.86 15.45
CA GLU A 104 -21.01 -4.63 16.50
C GLU A 104 -20.33 -5.99 16.66
N VAL A 105 -20.19 -6.46 17.89
CA VAL A 105 -19.70 -7.80 18.21
C VAL A 105 -20.90 -8.68 18.51
N THR A 106 -21.03 -9.74 17.73
CA THR A 106 -22.09 -10.76 17.80
C THR A 106 -21.54 -12.05 18.39
N GLY A 107 -22.42 -12.99 18.75
CA GLY A 107 -22.06 -14.29 19.33
C GLY A 107 -22.21 -14.38 20.85
N GLY A 108 -22.25 -13.23 21.55
CA GLY A 108 -22.65 -13.16 22.95
C GLY A 108 -24.16 -13.28 23.15
N HIS A 109 -24.66 -12.95 24.35
CA HIS A 109 -26.11 -12.94 24.63
C HIS A 109 -26.88 -11.90 23.82
N ALA A 110 -26.24 -10.77 23.52
CA ALA A 110 -26.77 -9.72 22.66
C ALA A 110 -25.63 -9.09 21.83
N PRO A 111 -25.91 -8.54 20.63
CA PRO A 111 -24.96 -7.75 19.88
C PRO A 111 -24.46 -6.55 20.69
N GLN A 112 -23.15 -6.38 20.77
CA GLN A 112 -22.51 -5.28 21.50
C GLN A 112 -21.96 -4.25 20.52
N PRO A 113 -22.49 -3.01 20.48
CA PRO A 113 -21.96 -1.97 19.62
C PRO A 113 -20.59 -1.51 20.12
N GLY A 114 -19.71 -1.18 19.18
CA GLY A 114 -18.38 -0.64 19.43
C GLY A 114 -17.99 0.36 18.35
N GLN A 115 -16.99 1.18 18.66
CA GLN A 115 -16.42 2.10 17.69
C GLN A 115 -14.92 2.27 17.91
N PHE A 116 -14.20 2.54 16.84
CA PHE A 116 -12.80 2.98 16.91
C PHE A 116 -12.57 4.12 15.94
N THR A 117 -11.67 5.03 16.32
CA THR A 117 -11.30 6.17 15.49
C THR A 117 -9.97 5.91 14.81
N VAL A 118 -9.89 6.23 13.53
CA VAL A 118 -8.67 6.14 12.72
C VAL A 118 -8.20 7.55 12.40
N THR A 119 -6.94 7.83 12.73
CA THR A 119 -6.29 9.10 12.42
C THR A 119 -5.01 8.82 11.64
N GLY A 120 -4.93 9.32 10.41
CA GLY A 120 -3.83 8.97 9.51
C GLY A 120 -3.79 7.47 9.26
N GLN A 121 -2.74 6.78 9.71
CA GLN A 121 -2.57 5.32 9.57
C GLN A 121 -2.74 4.55 10.88
N GLN A 122 -3.16 5.22 11.96
CA GLN A 122 -3.26 4.63 13.29
C GLN A 122 -4.72 4.50 13.70
N ALA A 123 -5.11 3.31 14.14
CA ALA A 123 -6.42 3.04 14.72
C ALA A 123 -6.32 3.06 16.26
N GLN A 124 -7.18 3.83 16.91
CA GLN A 124 -7.31 3.86 18.36
C GLN A 124 -8.37 2.86 18.80
N ILE A 125 -7.89 1.72 19.30
CA ILE A 125 -8.72 0.54 19.58
C ILE A 125 -8.80 0.29 21.08
N LEU A 126 -10.01 -0.05 21.55
CA LEU A 126 -10.25 -0.55 22.90
C LEU A 126 -9.81 -2.02 23.01
N LYS A 127 -9.05 -2.34 24.06
CA LYS A 127 -8.57 -3.69 24.35
C LYS A 127 -9.30 -4.26 25.56
N ASP A 128 -9.31 -5.59 25.65
CA ASP A 128 -9.79 -6.35 26.80
C ASP A 128 -11.23 -6.00 27.21
N VAL A 129 -12.11 -5.95 26.21
CA VAL A 129 -13.55 -5.73 26.40
C VAL A 129 -14.19 -7.01 26.91
N ILE A 130 -15.08 -6.87 27.89
CA ILE A 130 -15.78 -7.99 28.53
C ILE A 130 -17.18 -8.13 27.94
N VAL A 131 -17.56 -9.35 27.55
CA VAL A 131 -18.91 -9.67 27.08
C VAL A 131 -19.39 -10.99 27.67
N GLU A 132 -20.67 -11.08 27.96
CA GLU A 132 -21.31 -12.32 28.39
C GLU A 132 -21.93 -13.05 27.21
N GLY A 133 -21.80 -14.37 27.20
CA GLY A 133 -22.35 -15.23 26.15
C GLY A 133 -22.58 -16.67 26.60
N PRO A 134 -23.26 -17.45 25.76
CA PRO A 134 -23.45 -18.87 26.01
C PRO A 134 -22.12 -19.64 26.02
N PRO A 135 -22.07 -20.84 26.62
CA PRO A 135 -20.90 -21.72 26.52
C PRO A 135 -20.56 -22.07 25.07
N GLY A 136 -19.30 -21.83 24.68
CA GLY A 136 -18.84 -22.08 23.31
C GLY A 136 -19.23 -21.01 22.29
N ALA A 137 -19.57 -19.79 22.75
CA ALA A 137 -19.86 -18.65 21.91
C ALA A 137 -18.70 -18.36 20.95
N GLN A 138 -19.03 -18.20 19.66
CA GLN A 138 -18.09 -17.70 18.66
C GLN A 138 -18.34 -16.21 18.46
N LEU A 139 -17.45 -15.37 19.01
CA LEU A 139 -17.55 -13.93 18.85
C LEU A 139 -17.10 -13.51 17.45
N SER A 140 -17.88 -12.64 16.81
CA SER A 140 -17.57 -12.10 15.48
C SER A 140 -17.99 -10.65 15.38
N ALA A 141 -17.19 -9.82 14.71
CA ALA A 141 -17.46 -8.40 14.56
C ALA A 141 -17.99 -8.08 13.16
N ASN A 142 -19.08 -7.32 13.09
CA ASN A 142 -19.67 -6.82 11.86
C ASN A 142 -19.52 -5.30 11.78
N VAL A 143 -19.03 -4.79 10.66
CA VAL A 143 -18.84 -3.35 10.45
C VAL A 143 -20.15 -2.77 9.93
N LEU A 144 -20.72 -1.82 10.67
CA LEU A 144 -22.01 -1.23 10.33
C LEU A 144 -21.83 -0.05 9.38
N ARG A 145 -20.98 0.90 9.76
CA ARG A 145 -20.74 2.11 8.99
C ARG A 145 -19.41 2.76 9.31
N VAL A 146 -18.98 3.61 8.39
CA VAL A 146 -17.83 4.49 8.55
C VAL A 146 -18.35 5.91 8.43
N VAL A 147 -18.05 6.74 9.42
CA VAL A 147 -18.48 8.14 9.46
C VAL A 147 -17.25 9.02 9.56
N GLU A 148 -17.24 10.13 8.83
CA GLU A 148 -16.22 11.16 9.03
C GLU A 148 -16.37 11.73 10.45
N GLN A 149 -15.26 11.83 11.17
CA GLN A 149 -15.29 12.39 12.52
C GLN A 149 -15.41 13.91 12.37
N PRO A 150 -16.42 14.56 12.97
CA PRO A 150 -16.46 16.01 13.03
C PRO A 150 -15.16 16.53 13.67
N PRO A 151 -14.64 17.71 13.27
CA PRO A 151 -13.50 18.31 13.94
C PRO A 151 -13.80 18.36 15.44
N GLY A 152 -13.06 17.56 16.23
CA GLY A 152 -13.23 17.55 17.66
C GLY A 152 -12.95 18.96 18.23
N PRO A 153 -13.52 19.30 19.40
CA PRO A 153 -13.06 20.48 20.12
C PRO A 153 -11.53 20.42 20.25
N PRO A 154 -10.81 21.54 20.08
CA PRO A 154 -9.37 21.56 20.27
C PRO A 154 -9.04 20.93 21.62
N ALA A 155 -8.08 20.01 21.64
CA ALA A 155 -7.65 19.34 22.85
C ALA A 155 -7.38 20.40 23.94
N PRO A 156 -7.83 20.18 25.19
CA PRO A 156 -7.47 21.08 26.28
C PRO A 156 -5.94 21.20 26.30
N PRO A 157 -5.40 22.42 26.47
CA PRO A 157 -3.96 22.60 26.55
C PRO A 157 -3.39 21.65 27.61
N PRO A 158 -2.19 21.07 27.38
CA PRO A 158 -1.57 20.21 28.37
C PRO A 158 -1.59 20.91 29.72
N PRO A 159 -1.87 20.20 30.83
CA PRO A 159 -1.84 20.80 32.14
C PRO A 159 -0.50 21.51 32.28
N GLY A 160 -0.55 22.84 32.48
CA GLY A 160 0.64 23.65 32.67
C GLY A 160 1.50 23.03 33.78
N PRO A 161 2.82 23.29 33.81
CA PRO A 161 3.65 22.85 34.92
C PRO A 161 2.96 23.26 36.21
N GLY A 162 2.52 22.26 36.98
CA GLY A 162 1.83 22.50 38.25
C GLY A 162 2.69 23.42 39.11
N PRO A 163 2.09 24.27 39.96
CA PRO A 163 2.85 25.12 40.86
C PRO A 163 3.86 24.26 41.60
N ALA A 164 5.13 24.64 41.52
CA ALA A 164 6.23 24.00 42.22
C ALA A 164 5.80 23.83 43.68
N GLY A 165 5.89 22.59 44.17
CA GLY A 165 5.47 22.23 45.51
C GLY A 165 6.00 23.24 46.52
N GLU A 166 5.06 23.82 47.25
CA GLU A 166 5.33 24.62 48.44
C GLU A 166 6.18 23.74 49.38
N PRO A 167 7.37 24.19 49.81
CA PRO A 167 8.22 23.37 50.66
C PRO A 167 7.51 23.12 51.99
N ALA A 168 7.41 21.84 52.37
CA ALA A 168 6.85 21.41 53.64
C ALA A 168 7.51 22.16 54.81
N PRO A 169 6.75 22.56 55.84
CA PRO A 169 7.33 23.16 57.03
C PRO A 169 8.18 22.11 57.76
N ALA A 170 9.42 22.47 58.04
CA ALA A 170 10.36 21.66 58.83
C ALA A 170 9.88 21.52 60.29
N PRO A 171 10.26 20.42 60.98
CA PRO A 171 9.81 20.10 62.35
C PRO A 171 10.33 21.07 63.42
#